data_AF-A0A0F8YFB5-F1
#
_entry.id   AF-A0A0F8YFB5-F1
#
_cell.length_a   1.000
_cell.length_b   1.000
_cell.length_c   1.000
_cell.angle_alpha   90.00
_cell.angle_beta   90.00
_cell.angle_gamma   90.00
#
_symmetry.space_group_name_H-M   'P 1'
#
loop_
_entity.id
_entity.type
_entity.pdbx_description
1 polymer ?
#
loop_
_entity_poly.entity_id
_entity_poly.type
_entity_poly.pdbx_seq_one_letter_code
_entity_poly.pdbx_strand_id
1 'polypeptide(L)'
;MSKTSCRAIADCALAAFGVTDWKPRPRANVKSEALALSAALTPSLSMMPSFCLCSGEREEWWLSVRTLKEMEPEARAAFLRLVKHHQDRGQKKAKRRARRADAKAKALLYRYLTQEQKWTLRATKGFDVTGQDGVLYRVAGFRGVFLPGTPFGWCIHSDQKVTTLPDYDLMLAQKVLLESDIEAFMAVGHKFEKKPLGEYERTQFLDIANEDLDDPGPWAAARLAETSCG
;
A
#
# COMPACT_ATOMS: atom_id res chain seq x y z
N MET A 1 -28.77 5.47 -1.32
CA MET A 1 -29.51 4.45 -0.55
C MET A 1 -29.93 5.07 0.76
N SER A 2 -31.22 5.06 1.10
CA SER A 2 -31.75 5.66 2.33
C SER A 2 -31.43 4.79 3.57
N LYS A 3 -31.41 5.39 4.77
CA LYS A 3 -31.22 4.70 6.06
C LYS A 3 -32.18 3.50 6.23
N THR A 4 -33.39 3.59 5.66
CA THR A 4 -34.41 2.54 5.66
C THR A 4 -33.99 1.28 4.91
N SER A 5 -33.19 1.40 3.84
CA SER A 5 -32.80 0.27 3.00
C SER A 5 -31.79 -0.66 3.67
N CYS A 6 -30.85 -0.14 4.47
CA CYS A 6 -29.87 -1.01 5.13
C CYS A 6 -30.35 -1.58 6.46
N ARG A 7 -31.26 -0.89 7.15
CA ARG A 7 -32.00 -1.48 8.28
C ARG A 7 -32.85 -2.64 7.79
N ALA A 8 -33.55 -2.48 6.65
CA ALA A 8 -34.28 -3.58 6.01
C ALA A 8 -33.38 -4.76 5.59
N ILE A 9 -32.14 -4.53 5.13
CA ILE A 9 -31.21 -5.64 4.80
C ILE A 9 -30.72 -6.34 6.08
N ALA A 10 -30.42 -5.60 7.15
CA ALA A 10 -30.07 -6.17 8.44
C ALA A 10 -31.25 -6.93 9.05
N ASP A 11 -32.46 -6.35 9.02
CA ASP A 11 -33.70 -6.94 9.51
C ASP A 11 -34.13 -8.16 8.68
N CYS A 12 -33.94 -8.13 7.35
CA CYS A 12 -34.14 -9.30 6.49
C CYS A 12 -33.12 -10.40 6.78
N ALA A 13 -31.86 -10.07 7.07
CA ALA A 13 -30.87 -11.06 7.49
C ALA A 13 -31.20 -11.63 8.89
N LEU A 14 -31.67 -10.79 9.82
CA LEU A 14 -32.12 -11.20 11.15
C LEU A 14 -33.33 -12.15 11.07
N ALA A 15 -34.31 -11.82 10.23
CA ALA A 15 -35.50 -12.64 10.01
C ALA A 15 -35.18 -13.95 9.26
N ALA A 16 -34.26 -13.93 8.29
CA ALA A 16 -33.90 -15.12 7.53
C ALA A 16 -33.04 -16.12 8.32
N PHE A 17 -32.31 -15.66 9.34
CA PHE A 17 -31.35 -16.51 10.08
C PHE A 17 -31.72 -16.81 11.54
N GLY A 18 -32.87 -16.32 12.02
CA GLY A 18 -33.38 -16.62 13.37
C GLY A 18 -32.47 -16.15 14.52
N VAL A 19 -31.55 -15.22 14.26
CA VAL A 19 -30.59 -14.74 15.27
C VAL A 19 -31.19 -13.56 16.03
N THR A 20 -31.49 -13.75 17.32
CA THR A 20 -32.14 -12.74 18.16
C THR A 20 -31.18 -11.90 19.01
N ASP A 21 -29.91 -12.29 19.16
CA ASP A 21 -28.95 -11.62 20.05
C ASP A 21 -27.88 -10.84 19.26
N TRP A 22 -28.27 -9.68 18.73
CA TRP A 22 -27.33 -8.67 18.21
C TRP A 22 -27.39 -7.43 19.10
N LYS A 23 -26.31 -7.15 19.82
CA LYS A 23 -26.19 -5.93 20.64
C LYS A 23 -25.29 -4.90 19.97
N PRO A 24 -25.80 -3.70 19.64
CA PRO A 24 -24.92 -2.59 19.27
C PRO A 24 -24.07 -2.22 20.50
N ARG A 25 -22.74 -2.17 20.34
CA ARG A 25 -21.87 -1.60 21.37
C ARG A 25 -21.81 -0.08 21.16
N PRO A 26 -22.16 0.75 22.16
CA PRO A 26 -21.84 2.16 22.10
C PRO A 26 -20.32 2.34 22.08
N ARG A 27 -19.83 3.33 21.31
CA ARG A 27 -18.42 3.72 21.39
C ARG A 27 -18.11 4.23 22.79
N ALA A 28 -17.28 3.52 23.54
CA ALA A 28 -16.55 4.13 24.65
C ALA A 28 -15.61 5.21 24.08
N ASN A 29 -15.63 6.38 24.70
CA ASN A 29 -14.78 7.51 24.35
C ASN A 29 -13.31 7.10 24.60
N VAL A 30 -12.49 7.05 23.55
CA VAL A 30 -11.13 6.45 23.53
C VAL A 30 -10.12 7.14 24.47
N LYS A 31 -10.54 8.14 25.26
CA LYS A 31 -9.65 8.91 26.14
C LYS A 31 -9.64 8.51 27.62
N SER A 32 -10.57 7.69 28.14
CA SER A 32 -10.69 7.52 29.61
C SER A 32 -10.44 6.12 30.19
N GLU A 33 -10.13 5.09 29.41
CA GLU A 33 -10.00 3.72 29.96
C GLU A 33 -8.72 2.97 29.53
N ALA A 34 -7.61 3.68 29.32
CA ALA A 34 -6.30 3.01 29.15
C ALA A 34 -5.72 2.42 30.46
N LEU A 35 -6.39 2.60 31.61
CA LEU A 35 -5.87 2.18 32.93
C LEU A 35 -6.69 1.09 33.65
N ALA A 36 -7.84 0.65 33.14
CA ALA A 36 -8.72 -0.28 33.87
C ALA A 36 -8.81 -1.70 33.29
N LEU A 37 -8.09 -2.05 32.22
CA LEU A 37 -8.25 -3.33 31.51
C LEU A 37 -6.95 -4.13 31.37
N SER A 38 -6.18 -4.28 32.46
CA SER A 38 -5.08 -5.28 32.54
C SER A 38 -5.45 -6.54 33.33
N ALA A 39 -6.66 -6.64 33.89
CA ALA A 39 -7.07 -7.74 34.77
C ALA A 39 -8.32 -8.47 34.28
N ALA A 40 -8.30 -9.06 33.09
CA ALA A 40 -9.18 -10.19 32.71
C ALA A 40 -8.66 -10.85 31.44
N LEU A 41 -7.73 -11.80 31.59
CA LEU A 41 -7.33 -12.72 30.53
C LEU A 41 -8.47 -13.73 30.30
N THR A 42 -9.23 -13.56 29.22
CA THR A 42 -10.07 -14.62 28.62
C THR A 42 -9.47 -15.07 27.28
N PRO A 43 -9.51 -16.38 26.96
CA PRO A 43 -8.82 -16.93 25.80
C PRO A 43 -9.55 -16.61 24.48
N SER A 44 -8.78 -16.12 23.51
CA SER A 44 -8.93 -16.29 22.05
C SER A 44 -10.35 -16.29 21.44
N LEU A 45 -11.08 -15.18 21.58
CA LEU A 45 -12.17 -14.84 20.67
C LEU A 45 -11.59 -14.20 19.40
N SER A 46 -11.48 -14.96 18.31
CA SER A 46 -11.14 -14.42 16.99
C SER A 46 -12.36 -13.67 16.41
N MET A 47 -12.52 -12.40 16.77
CA MET A 47 -13.66 -11.58 16.34
C MET A 47 -13.43 -11.02 14.92
N MET A 48 -14.43 -11.12 14.04
CA MET A 48 -14.39 -10.50 12.71
C MET A 48 -15.25 -9.22 12.69
N PRO A 49 -14.67 -8.02 12.50
CA PRO A 49 -15.45 -6.80 12.37
C PRO A 49 -16.15 -6.74 11.01
N SER A 50 -17.44 -6.38 11.02
CA SER A 50 -18.20 -6.08 9.80
C SER A 50 -18.73 -4.65 9.86
N PHE A 51 -18.61 -3.92 8.76
CA PHE A 51 -18.97 -2.49 8.68
C PHE A 51 -20.14 -2.29 7.71
N CYS A 52 -21.23 -1.71 8.22
CA CYS A 52 -22.31 -1.20 7.37
C CYS A 52 -22.11 0.32 7.18
N LEU A 53 -21.93 0.78 5.93
CA LEU A 53 -21.65 2.20 5.61
C LEU A 53 -22.92 3.04 5.35
N CYS A 54 -24.11 2.53 5.66
CA CYS A 54 -25.35 3.13 5.18
C CYS A 54 -25.94 4.23 6.08
N SER A 55 -25.55 4.31 7.35
CA SER A 55 -26.15 5.22 8.34
C SER A 55 -25.44 6.57 8.46
N GLY A 56 -24.29 6.77 7.80
CA GLY A 56 -23.42 7.94 8.00
C GLY A 56 -22.62 7.89 9.31
N GLU A 57 -23.02 7.03 10.24
CA GLU A 57 -22.27 6.66 11.44
C GLU A 57 -21.64 5.28 11.22
N ARG A 58 -20.36 5.15 11.58
CA ARG A 58 -19.63 3.88 11.44
C ARG A 58 -20.00 2.97 12.61
N GLU A 59 -21.11 2.26 12.50
CA GLU A 59 -21.46 1.20 13.44
C GLU A 59 -20.68 -0.07 13.08
N GLU A 60 -19.85 -0.53 14.00
CA GLU A 60 -19.20 -1.85 13.91
C GLU A 60 -20.14 -2.90 14.46
N TRP A 61 -20.50 -3.83 13.59
CA TRP A 61 -21.34 -4.96 13.94
C TRP A 61 -20.45 -6.18 14.10
N TRP A 62 -20.53 -6.81 15.27
CA TRP A 62 -19.69 -7.94 15.67
C TRP A 62 -20.54 -9.20 15.70
N LEU A 63 -20.15 -10.20 14.90
CA LEU A 63 -20.73 -11.55 15.00
C LEU A 63 -19.75 -12.44 15.76
N SER A 64 -20.22 -13.13 16.80
CA SER A 64 -19.36 -14.10 17.50
C SER A 64 -19.09 -15.30 16.59
N VAL A 65 -17.87 -15.85 16.66
CA VAL A 65 -17.51 -17.08 15.91
C VAL A 65 -18.41 -18.24 16.32
N ARG A 66 -18.87 -18.27 17.58
CA ARG A 66 -19.80 -19.27 18.08
C ARG A 66 -21.15 -19.17 17.38
N THR A 67 -21.72 -17.97 17.32
CA THR A 67 -22.96 -17.69 16.58
C THR A 67 -22.81 -18.08 15.11
N LEU A 68 -21.69 -17.75 14.47
CA LEU A 68 -21.42 -18.15 13.09
C LEU A 68 -21.37 -19.68 12.90
N LYS A 69 -20.85 -20.43 13.88
CA LYS A 69 -20.79 -21.89 13.84
C LYS A 69 -22.15 -22.54 14.06
N GLU A 70 -22.99 -21.94 14.89
CA GLU A 70 -24.35 -22.39 15.23
C GLU A 70 -25.37 -22.07 14.12
N MET A 71 -25.04 -21.20 13.16
CA MET A 71 -25.87 -20.95 11.97
C MET A 71 -25.98 -22.20 11.08
N GLU A 72 -27.14 -22.32 10.43
CA GLU A 72 -27.40 -23.31 9.38
C GLU A 72 -26.32 -23.20 8.26
N PRO A 73 -25.86 -24.32 7.67
CA PRO A 73 -24.77 -24.32 6.70
C PRO A 73 -24.95 -23.37 5.49
N GLU A 74 -26.14 -23.31 4.89
CA GLU A 74 -26.44 -22.42 3.76
C GLU A 74 -26.42 -20.94 4.21
N ALA A 75 -26.98 -20.65 5.37
CA ALA A 75 -26.97 -19.33 6.01
C ALA A 75 -25.55 -18.84 6.29
N ARG A 76 -24.71 -19.70 6.86
CA ARG A 76 -23.29 -19.42 7.10
C ARG A 76 -22.54 -19.19 5.79
N ALA A 77 -22.79 -20.00 4.77
CA ALA A 77 -22.17 -19.83 3.46
C ALA A 77 -22.57 -18.51 2.79
N ALA A 78 -23.85 -18.11 2.88
CA ALA A 78 -24.34 -16.83 2.38
C ALA A 78 -23.66 -15.64 3.10
N PHE A 79 -23.56 -15.70 4.43
CA PHE A 79 -22.87 -14.69 5.21
C PHE A 79 -21.39 -14.55 4.83
N LEU A 80 -20.65 -15.66 4.71
CA LEU A 80 -19.24 -15.64 4.32
C LEU A 80 -19.03 -15.09 2.90
N ARG A 81 -19.92 -15.40 1.95
CA ARG A 81 -19.91 -14.80 0.60
C ARG A 81 -20.08 -13.29 0.66
N LEU A 82 -20.99 -12.81 1.50
CA LEU A 82 -21.22 -11.37 1.70
C LEU A 82 -19.97 -10.70 2.31
N VAL A 83 -19.39 -11.28 3.37
CA VAL A 83 -18.15 -10.77 4.00
C VAL A 83 -17.02 -10.70 2.98
N LYS A 84 -16.78 -11.77 2.22
CA LYS A 84 -15.76 -11.80 1.16
C LYS A 84 -16.01 -10.72 0.12
N HIS A 85 -17.25 -10.57 -0.37
CA HIS A 85 -17.60 -9.53 -1.34
C HIS A 85 -17.32 -8.12 -0.81
N HIS A 86 -17.62 -7.84 0.46
CA HIS A 86 -17.30 -6.55 1.09
C HIS A 86 -15.79 -6.34 1.26
N GLN A 87 -15.05 -7.37 1.66
CA GLN A 87 -13.59 -7.35 1.74
C GLN A 87 -12.98 -7.06 0.36
N ASP A 88 -13.41 -7.79 -0.68
CA ASP A 88 -12.96 -7.61 -2.06
C ASP A 88 -13.27 -6.20 -2.58
N ARG A 89 -14.47 -5.66 -2.29
CA ARG A 89 -14.82 -4.27 -2.62
C ARG A 89 -13.94 -3.27 -1.88
N GLY A 90 -13.67 -3.50 -0.59
CA GLY A 90 -12.77 -2.69 0.22
C GLY A 90 -11.35 -2.68 -0.36
N GLN A 91 -10.81 -3.85 -0.68
CA GLN A 91 -9.50 -4.01 -1.31
C GLN A 91 -9.43 -3.36 -2.69
N LYS A 92 -10.45 -3.53 -3.55
CA LYS A 92 -10.53 -2.86 -4.86
C LYS A 92 -10.50 -1.33 -4.70
N LYS A 93 -11.24 -0.78 -3.73
CA LYS A 93 -11.24 0.67 -3.45
C LYS A 93 -9.89 1.15 -2.92
N ALA A 94 -9.26 0.39 -2.01
CA ALA A 94 -7.92 0.69 -1.49
C ALA A 94 -6.88 0.67 -2.62
N LYS A 95 -6.88 -0.35 -3.48
CA LYS A 95 -6.00 -0.47 -4.65
C LYS A 95 -6.17 0.68 -5.63
N ARG A 96 -7.42 1.11 -5.91
CA ARG A 96 -7.69 2.29 -6.75
C ARG A 96 -7.16 3.59 -6.13
N ARG A 97 -7.27 3.76 -4.81
CA ARG A 97 -6.72 4.91 -4.10
C ARG A 97 -5.19 4.92 -4.15
N ALA A 98 -4.56 3.78 -3.89
CA ALA A 98 -3.11 3.62 -3.97
C ALA A 98 -2.59 3.96 -5.38
N ARG A 99 -3.20 3.41 -6.44
CA ARG A 99 -2.85 3.74 -7.84
C ARG A 99 -2.99 5.23 -8.14
N ARG A 100 -4.03 5.89 -7.64
CA ARG A 100 -4.25 7.33 -7.85
C ARG A 100 -3.21 8.17 -7.09
N ALA A 101 -2.83 7.76 -5.87
CA ALA A 101 -1.78 8.42 -5.11
C ALA A 101 -0.44 8.27 -5.81
N ASP A 102 -0.10 7.06 -6.25
CA ASP A 102 1.13 6.76 -6.98
C ASP A 102 1.24 7.55 -8.30
N ALA A 103 0.16 7.61 -9.08
CA ALA A 103 0.13 8.41 -10.31
C ALA A 103 0.35 9.90 -10.05
N LYS A 104 -0.22 10.44 -8.95
CA LYS A 104 -0.01 11.84 -8.55
C LYS A 104 1.43 12.09 -8.10
N ALA A 105 1.98 11.22 -7.27
CA ALA A 105 3.35 11.29 -6.80
C ALA A 105 4.34 11.24 -7.97
N LYS A 106 4.13 10.31 -8.91
CA LYS A 106 4.91 10.22 -10.15
C LYS A 106 4.84 11.51 -10.96
N ALA A 107 3.64 12.03 -11.19
CA ALA A 107 3.45 13.29 -11.93
C ALA A 107 4.16 14.46 -11.24
N LEU A 108 4.09 14.53 -9.90
CA LEU A 108 4.77 15.55 -9.11
C LEU A 108 6.29 15.43 -9.27
N LEU A 109 6.87 14.25 -9.04
CA LEU A 109 8.30 14.02 -9.23
C LEU A 109 8.76 14.47 -10.63
N TYR A 110 8.06 14.05 -11.69
CA TYR A 110 8.40 14.42 -13.07
C TYR A 110 8.40 15.93 -13.32
N ARG A 111 7.65 16.74 -12.57
CA ARG A 111 7.69 18.20 -12.70
C ARG A 111 8.99 18.81 -12.16
N TYR A 112 9.65 18.14 -11.21
CA TYR A 112 10.90 18.59 -10.59
C TYR A 112 12.16 17.96 -11.18
N LEU A 113 12.03 17.02 -12.12
CA LEU A 113 13.17 16.41 -12.79
C LEU A 113 13.59 17.15 -14.06
N THR A 114 14.91 17.24 -14.27
CA THR A 114 15.48 17.63 -15.55
C THR A 114 15.15 16.61 -16.64
N GLN A 115 15.32 16.96 -17.90
CA GLN A 115 15.05 16.03 -19.00
C GLN A 115 15.92 14.78 -18.93
N GLU A 116 17.21 14.94 -18.61
CA GLU A 116 18.14 13.84 -18.41
C GLU A 116 17.72 12.93 -17.24
N GLN A 117 17.37 13.51 -16.09
CA GLN A 117 16.87 12.75 -14.94
C GLN A 117 15.61 11.95 -15.27
N LYS A 118 14.70 12.52 -16.09
CA LYS A 118 13.51 11.79 -16.57
C LYS A 118 13.88 10.58 -17.43
N TRP A 119 14.88 10.71 -18.31
CA TRP A 119 15.37 9.62 -19.13
C TRP A 119 16.00 8.51 -18.28
N THR A 120 16.88 8.88 -17.35
CA THR A 120 17.54 7.93 -16.44
C THR A 120 16.53 7.21 -15.54
N LEU A 121 15.53 7.94 -15.03
CA LEU A 121 14.45 7.37 -14.23
C LEU A 121 13.65 6.32 -15.01
N ARG A 122 13.37 6.57 -16.29
CA ARG A 122 12.69 5.59 -17.16
C ARG A 122 13.55 4.36 -17.40
N ALA A 123 14.84 4.55 -17.71
CA ALA A 123 15.74 3.46 -18.07
C ALA A 123 16.14 2.58 -16.88
N THR A 124 16.32 3.16 -15.70
CA THR A 124 17.00 2.50 -14.58
C THR A 124 16.25 2.53 -13.25
N LYS A 125 15.02 3.08 -13.25
CA LYS A 125 14.19 3.28 -12.03
C LYS A 125 14.88 4.15 -10.95
N GLY A 126 15.84 4.97 -11.35
CA GLY A 126 16.54 5.93 -10.50
C GLY A 126 17.13 7.05 -11.34
N PHE A 127 17.61 8.10 -10.69
CA PHE A 127 18.25 9.24 -11.35
C PHE A 127 19.35 9.82 -10.46
N ASP A 128 20.29 10.52 -11.07
CA ASP A 128 21.40 11.12 -10.36
C ASP A 128 21.09 12.58 -9.99
N VAL A 129 21.58 13.00 -8.82
CA VAL A 129 21.36 14.30 -8.19
C VAL A 129 22.68 14.77 -7.61
N THR A 130 23.09 15.99 -7.94
CA THR A 130 24.21 16.64 -7.27
C THR A 130 23.70 17.25 -5.98
N GLY A 131 24.24 16.81 -4.84
CA GLY A 131 23.91 17.36 -3.54
C GLY A 131 24.43 18.79 -3.38
N GLN A 132 23.98 19.45 -2.31
CA GLN A 132 24.44 20.79 -1.91
C GLN A 132 25.97 20.83 -1.69
N ASP A 133 26.56 19.71 -1.30
CA ASP A 133 28.00 19.50 -1.11
C ASP A 133 28.78 19.29 -2.43
N GLY A 134 28.10 19.31 -3.57
CA GLY A 134 28.69 19.08 -4.89
C GLY A 134 28.91 17.61 -5.24
N VAL A 135 28.50 16.68 -4.36
CA VAL A 135 28.70 15.25 -4.55
C VAL A 135 27.56 14.65 -5.38
N LEU A 136 27.88 13.74 -6.29
CA LEU A 136 26.86 13.07 -7.11
C LEU A 136 26.26 11.86 -6.37
N TYR A 137 24.97 11.95 -6.09
CA TYR A 137 24.17 10.89 -5.49
C TYR A 137 23.23 10.26 -6.51
N ARG A 138 22.90 8.99 -6.31
CA ARG A 138 21.89 8.27 -7.09
C ARG A 138 20.66 7.97 -6.26
N VAL A 139 19.53 8.51 -6.67
CA VAL A 139 18.21 8.33 -6.02
C VAL A 139 17.44 7.21 -6.73
N ALA A 140 16.95 6.21 -5.99
CA ALA A 140 16.20 5.07 -6.53
C ALA A 140 15.02 4.71 -5.62
N GLY A 141 13.84 4.43 -6.20
CA GLY A 141 12.57 4.31 -5.46
C GLY A 141 12.61 3.35 -4.27
N PHE A 142 12.80 2.05 -4.54
CA PHE A 142 12.84 1.01 -3.49
C PHE A 142 14.15 0.95 -2.72
N ARG A 143 15.19 1.58 -3.27
CA ARG A 143 16.56 1.36 -2.85
C ARG A 143 17.15 2.57 -2.12
N GLY A 144 16.47 3.70 -2.07
CA GLY A 144 16.95 4.91 -1.40
C GLY A 144 18.01 5.66 -2.21
N VAL A 145 18.89 6.35 -1.49
CA VAL A 145 19.96 7.19 -2.02
C VAL A 145 21.30 6.48 -1.87
N PHE A 146 22.11 6.56 -2.92
CA PHE A 146 23.42 5.93 -2.97
C PHE A 146 24.50 6.89 -3.38
N LEU A 147 25.66 6.73 -2.75
CA LEU A 147 26.88 7.32 -3.26
C LEU A 147 27.60 6.29 -4.15
N PRO A 148 27.91 6.62 -5.43
CA PRO A 148 28.71 5.75 -6.29
C PRO A 148 30.02 5.33 -5.62
N GLY A 149 30.43 4.07 -5.79
CA GLY A 149 31.65 3.54 -5.18
C GLY A 149 31.57 3.19 -3.69
N THR A 150 30.46 3.47 -3.00
CA THR A 150 30.28 3.07 -1.60
C THR A 150 29.43 1.81 -1.46
N PRO A 151 29.67 0.98 -0.42
CA PRO A 151 28.82 -0.16 -0.08
C PRO A 151 27.62 0.25 0.79
N PHE A 152 27.36 1.55 0.99
CA PHE A 152 26.27 2.02 1.86
C PHE A 152 25.23 2.81 1.07
N GLY A 153 24.00 2.79 1.57
CA GLY A 153 22.92 3.65 1.11
C GLY A 153 22.19 4.30 2.27
N TRP A 154 21.36 5.27 1.95
CA TRP A 154 20.51 5.99 2.89
C TRP A 154 19.06 5.94 2.43
N CYS A 155 18.13 5.67 3.33
CA CYS A 155 16.71 5.74 3.04
C CYS A 155 15.97 6.52 4.11
N ILE A 156 14.96 7.26 3.67
CA ILE A 156 14.03 7.93 4.58
C ILE A 156 12.89 6.96 4.82
N HIS A 157 12.82 6.38 6.03
CA HIS A 157 11.69 5.57 6.43
C HIS A 157 10.59 6.47 6.97
N SER A 158 9.34 6.18 6.59
CA SER A 158 8.21 6.70 7.35
C SER A 158 7.97 5.74 8.51
N ASP A 159 8.24 6.16 9.74
CA ASP A 159 8.02 5.37 10.97
C ASP A 159 6.56 4.96 11.18
N GLN A 160 5.64 5.52 10.40
CA GLN A 160 4.22 5.23 10.53
C GLN A 160 3.86 3.90 9.89
N LYS A 161 3.69 2.88 10.74
CA LYS A 161 3.07 1.56 10.43
C LYS A 161 1.71 1.64 9.70
N VAL A 162 1.10 2.82 9.60
CA VAL A 162 -0.28 3.03 9.15
C VAL A 162 -0.36 3.47 7.68
N THR A 163 0.67 4.12 7.13
CA THR A 163 0.61 4.64 5.76
C THR A 163 1.98 4.66 5.10
N THR A 164 2.22 3.69 4.23
CA THR A 164 3.37 3.71 3.30
C THR A 164 3.18 4.86 2.31
N LEU A 165 4.14 5.78 2.28
CA LEU A 165 4.17 6.83 1.27
C LEU A 165 4.46 6.23 -0.12
N PRO A 166 3.92 6.81 -1.21
CA PRO A 166 4.30 6.40 -2.56
C PRO A 166 5.80 6.59 -2.80
N ASP A 167 6.44 5.65 -3.50
CA ASP A 167 7.90 5.68 -3.74
C ASP A 167 8.34 6.99 -4.42
N TYR A 168 7.56 7.50 -5.37
CA TYR A 168 7.89 8.74 -6.08
C TYR A 168 7.88 9.99 -5.18
N ASP A 169 7.05 10.02 -4.12
CA ASP A 169 7.08 11.10 -3.13
C ASP A 169 8.35 11.00 -2.28
N LEU A 170 8.77 9.77 -1.90
CA LEU A 170 10.02 9.55 -1.19
C LEU A 170 11.23 9.96 -2.04
N MET A 171 11.26 9.60 -3.33
CA MET A 171 12.33 10.02 -4.25
C MET A 171 12.39 11.54 -4.40
N LEU A 172 11.23 12.20 -4.48
CA LEU A 172 11.17 13.66 -4.55
C LEU A 172 11.69 14.31 -3.26
N ALA A 173 11.27 13.81 -2.10
CA ALA A 173 11.76 14.29 -0.81
C ALA A 173 13.28 14.14 -0.68
N GLN A 174 13.82 12.98 -1.09
CA GLN A 174 15.26 12.72 -1.11
C GLN A 174 15.99 13.70 -2.03
N LYS A 175 15.51 13.92 -3.25
CA LYS A 175 16.09 14.91 -4.18
C LYS A 175 16.12 16.31 -3.56
N VAL A 176 14.99 16.79 -3.04
CA VAL A 176 14.88 18.14 -2.47
C VAL A 176 15.84 18.30 -1.29
N LEU A 177 15.91 17.32 -0.39
CA LEU A 177 16.82 17.37 0.75
C LEU A 177 18.28 17.37 0.31
N LEU A 178 18.67 16.49 -0.62
CA LEU A 178 20.05 16.48 -1.15
C LEU A 178 20.44 17.83 -1.77
N GLU A 179 19.54 18.46 -2.53
CA GLU A 179 19.81 19.72 -3.23
C GLU A 179 19.79 20.95 -2.31
N SER A 180 19.08 20.91 -1.18
CA SER A 180 18.85 22.08 -0.31
C SER A 180 19.54 22.04 1.04
N ASP A 181 19.59 20.87 1.68
CA ASP A 181 20.11 20.70 3.04
C ASP A 181 20.60 19.24 3.24
N ILE A 182 21.89 19.03 2.97
CA ILE A 182 22.51 17.72 3.09
C ILE A 182 22.59 17.26 4.55
N GLU A 183 22.70 18.18 5.51
CA GLU A 183 22.77 17.84 6.93
C GLU A 183 21.41 17.31 7.42
N ALA A 184 20.31 17.95 7.03
CA ALA A 184 18.96 17.46 7.31
C ALA A 184 18.71 16.10 6.65
N PHE A 185 19.21 15.89 5.42
CA PHE A 185 19.14 14.59 4.77
C PHE A 185 19.83 13.50 5.61
N MET A 186 21.06 13.76 6.06
CA MET A 186 21.84 12.80 6.84
C MET A 186 21.25 12.56 8.24
N ALA A 187 20.60 13.56 8.83
CA ALA A 187 19.95 13.44 10.14
C ALA A 187 18.70 12.54 10.10
N VAL A 188 17.93 12.60 9.01
CA VAL A 188 16.69 11.81 8.85
C VAL A 188 16.94 10.47 8.14
N GLY A 189 17.99 10.40 7.32
CA GLY A 189 18.33 9.22 6.54
C GLY A 189 18.87 8.06 7.39
N HIS A 190 18.21 6.92 7.31
CA HIS A 190 18.73 5.69 7.89
C HIS A 190 19.79 5.09 6.98
N LYS A 191 21.02 4.99 7.49
CA LYS A 191 22.12 4.31 6.80
C LYS A 191 21.89 2.80 6.81
N PHE A 192 22.05 2.16 5.65
CA PHE A 192 22.03 0.70 5.51
C PHE A 192 23.17 0.23 4.62
N GLU A 193 23.61 -1.01 4.82
CA GLU A 193 24.58 -1.66 3.96
C GLU A 193 23.90 -2.17 2.69
N LYS A 194 24.46 -1.84 1.53
CA LYS A 194 24.11 -2.49 0.28
C LYS A 194 24.49 -3.95 0.45
N LYS A 195 23.50 -4.84 0.43
CA LYS A 195 23.80 -6.24 0.18
C LYS A 195 24.51 -6.30 -1.16
N PRO A 196 25.70 -6.92 -1.26
CA PRO A 196 26.35 -7.09 -2.54
C PRO A 196 25.34 -7.71 -3.48
N LEU A 197 25.13 -7.10 -4.64
CA LEU A 197 24.27 -7.61 -5.70
C LEU A 197 24.88 -8.90 -6.25
N GLY A 198 24.86 -9.97 -5.45
CA GLY A 198 24.84 -11.31 -5.99
C GLY A 198 23.56 -11.43 -6.79
N GLU A 199 23.68 -11.43 -8.12
CA GLU A 199 22.75 -12.12 -9.01
C GLU A 199 21.40 -11.44 -9.36
N TYR A 200 21.16 -10.18 -9.02
CA TYR A 200 19.93 -9.46 -9.46
C TYR A 200 20.15 -8.38 -10.53
N GLU A 201 21.37 -8.23 -11.05
CA GLU A 201 21.71 -7.14 -12.00
C GLU A 201 21.69 -7.52 -13.48
N ARG A 202 21.15 -8.70 -13.84
CA ARG A 202 20.99 -9.12 -15.24
C ARG A 202 19.54 -9.32 -15.70
N THR A 203 18.59 -8.67 -15.04
CA THR A 203 17.30 -8.39 -15.67
C THR A 203 17.22 -6.90 -15.97
N GLN A 204 17.69 -6.52 -17.16
CA GLN A 204 17.11 -5.36 -17.83
C GLN A 204 15.61 -5.66 -17.93
N PHE A 205 14.82 -5.12 -17.02
CA PHE A 205 13.38 -5.07 -17.21
C PHE A 205 13.15 -4.12 -18.38
N LEU A 206 13.07 -4.68 -19.59
CA LEU A 206 12.31 -4.05 -20.66
C LEU A 206 10.91 -3.88 -20.10
N ASP A 207 10.57 -2.66 -19.70
CA ASP A 207 9.18 -2.24 -19.54
C ASP A 207 8.54 -2.32 -20.93
N ILE A 208 8.16 -3.53 -21.35
CA ILE A 208 7.13 -3.72 -22.35
C ILE A 208 5.88 -3.17 -21.67
N ALA A 209 5.26 -2.11 -22.22
CA ALA A 209 3.98 -1.66 -21.69
C ALA A 209 3.03 -2.86 -21.70
N ASN A 210 2.14 -3.01 -20.71
CA ASN A 210 1.17 -4.13 -20.73
C ASN A 210 0.34 -4.18 -22.04
N GLU A 211 0.30 -3.07 -22.78
CA GLU A 211 -0.34 -2.93 -24.10
C GLU A 211 0.47 -3.61 -25.23
N ASP A 212 1.78 -3.76 -25.06
CA ASP A 212 2.73 -4.32 -26.04
C ASP A 212 2.98 -5.84 -25.84
N LEU A 213 2.42 -6.45 -24.78
CA LEU A 213 2.50 -7.89 -24.51
C LEU A 213 1.52 -8.70 -25.38
N ASP A 214 0.44 -8.06 -25.84
CA ASP A 214 -0.60 -8.71 -26.64
C ASP A 214 -0.37 -8.55 -28.16
N ASP A 215 0.46 -7.59 -28.59
CA ASP A 215 0.85 -7.39 -30.00
C ASP A 215 2.26 -6.75 -30.10
N PRO A 216 3.34 -7.55 -30.02
CA PRO A 216 4.69 -7.04 -30.11
C PRO A 216 4.95 -6.53 -31.54
N GLY A 217 4.87 -5.21 -31.72
CA GLY A 217 5.17 -4.57 -32.99
C GLY A 217 6.54 -4.97 -33.55
N PRO A 218 6.78 -4.80 -34.86
CA PRO A 218 7.94 -5.38 -35.58
C PRO A 218 9.33 -4.99 -35.03
N TRP A 219 9.43 -3.96 -34.20
CA TRP A 219 10.67 -3.55 -33.54
C TRP A 219 11.07 -4.46 -32.36
N ALA A 220 10.12 -5.13 -31.71
CA ALA A 220 10.38 -6.04 -30.59
C ALA A 220 11.00 -7.38 -31.07
N ALA A 221 10.54 -7.88 -32.22
CA ALA A 221 11.08 -9.08 -32.85
C ALA A 221 12.54 -8.89 -33.31
N ALA A 222 12.88 -7.71 -33.87
CA ALA A 222 14.24 -7.39 -34.30
C ALA A 222 15.25 -7.39 -33.13
N ARG A 223 14.85 -6.88 -31.96
CA ARG A 223 15.73 -6.83 -30.78
C ARG A 223 15.90 -8.17 -30.07
N LEU A 224 14.88 -9.01 -30.07
CA LEU A 224 14.99 -10.37 -29.52
C LEU A 224 15.96 -11.22 -30.35
N ALA A 225 15.96 -11.06 -31.68
CA ALA A 225 16.90 -11.75 -32.58
C ALA A 225 18.37 -11.35 -32.34
N GLU A 226 18.63 -10.07 -32.04
CA GLU A 226 19.98 -9.59 -31.72
C GLU A 226 20.51 -10.16 -30.39
N THR A 227 19.64 -10.40 -29.40
CA THR A 227 20.05 -10.96 -28.10
C THR A 227 20.24 -12.47 -28.08
N SER A 228 19.73 -13.21 -29.09
CA SER A 228 19.84 -14.67 -29.17
C SER A 228 21.08 -15.19 -29.90
N CYS A 229 21.93 -14.30 -30.45
CA CYS A 229 23.13 -14.67 -31.21
C CYS A 229 24.47 -14.24 -30.58
N GLY A 230 24.49 -13.96 -29.27
CA GLY A 230 25.71 -13.65 -28.51
C GLY A 230 26.12 -14.76 -27.55
#